data_AF-A0A7C3DWS9-F1
#
_entry.id   AF-A0A7C3DWS9-F1
#
_cell.length_a   1.000
_cell.length_b   1.000
_cell.length_c   1.000
_cell.angle_alpha   90.00
_cell.angle_beta   90.00
_cell.angle_gamma   90.00
#
_symmetry.space_group_name_H-M   'P 1'
#
loop_
_entity.id
_entity.type
_entity.pdbx_description
1 polymer ?
#
loop_
_entity_poly.entity_id
_entity_poly.type
_entity_poly.pdbx_seq_one_letter_code
_entity_poly.pdbx_strand_id
1 'polypeptide(L)'
;MHYFLKAIQGAPGKENIIDVYQAMDMTLPGILGYRSIWEGNKPIDVPDFRVKEVRDRFKNDNWSVDPKFAGPGQPDRSYSREKIDVPDSVYEEQAAKWRESIKDR
;
A
#
# COMPACT_ATOMS: atom_id res chain seq x y z
N MET A 1 -19.90 -8.65 -0.48
CA MET A 1 -20.05 -9.87 -1.33
C MET A 1 -21.23 -9.83 -2.30
N HIS A 2 -22.43 -9.42 -1.89
CA HIS A 2 -23.64 -9.44 -2.76
C HIS A 2 -23.46 -8.84 -4.17
N TYR A 3 -23.11 -7.55 -4.27
CA TYR A 3 -23.00 -6.87 -5.57
C TYR A 3 -21.83 -7.37 -6.44
N PHE A 4 -20.75 -7.85 -5.81
CA PHE A 4 -19.64 -8.48 -6.51
C PHE A 4 -20.08 -9.77 -7.24
N LEU A 5 -20.83 -10.64 -6.56
CA LEU A 5 -21.35 -11.87 -7.17
C LEU A 5 -22.35 -11.56 -8.30
N LYS A 6 -23.24 -10.59 -8.10
CA LYS A 6 -24.18 -10.13 -9.15
C LYS A 6 -23.45 -9.62 -10.39
N ALA A 7 -22.37 -8.86 -10.22
CA ALA A 7 -21.58 -8.35 -11.34
C ALA A 7 -20.94 -9.48 -12.17
N ILE A 8 -20.44 -10.55 -11.52
CA ILE A 8 -19.90 -11.73 -12.21
C ILE A 8 -21.00 -12.47 -12.99
N GLN A 9 -22.20 -12.56 -12.43
CA GLN A 9 -23.35 -13.23 -13.05
C GLN A 9 -24.02 -12.41 -14.17
N GLY A 10 -23.56 -11.18 -14.44
CA GLY A 10 -24.20 -10.28 -15.39
C GLY A 10 -25.57 -9.74 -14.93
N ALA A 11 -25.89 -9.83 -13.64
CA ALA A 11 -27.14 -9.35 -13.08
C ALA A 11 -27.08 -7.81 -12.79
N PRO A 12 -28.24 -7.12 -12.73
CA PRO A 12 -28.29 -5.70 -12.37
C PRO A 12 -27.67 -5.42 -10.99
N GLY A 13 -27.06 -4.24 -10.82
CA GLY A 13 -26.41 -3.82 -9.57
C GLY A 13 -24.91 -3.54 -9.68
N LYS A 14 -24.32 -3.61 -10.88
CA LYS A 14 -22.89 -3.35 -11.15
C LYS A 14 -22.48 -1.90 -10.84
N GLU A 15 -23.40 -0.95 -10.91
CA GLU A 15 -23.19 0.44 -10.51
C GLU A 15 -22.88 0.60 -9.02
N ASN A 16 -23.20 -0.41 -8.20
CA ASN A 16 -22.94 -0.40 -6.74
C ASN A 16 -21.62 -1.10 -6.36
N ILE A 17 -20.82 -1.55 -7.33
CA ILE A 17 -19.47 -2.08 -7.05
C ILE A 17 -18.42 -0.98 -7.22
N ILE A 18 -17.32 -1.13 -6.48
CA ILE A 18 -16.10 -0.36 -6.72
C ILE A 18 -15.40 -1.00 -7.93
N ASP A 19 -15.31 -0.26 -9.03
CA ASP A 19 -14.53 -0.69 -10.18
C ASP A 19 -13.02 -0.52 -9.97
N VAL A 20 -12.23 -0.96 -10.95
CA VAL A 20 -10.76 -0.89 -10.86
C VAL A 20 -10.28 0.55 -10.68
N TYR A 21 -10.85 1.53 -11.38
CA TYR A 21 -10.38 2.92 -11.31
C TYR A 21 -10.82 3.61 -10.02
N GLN A 22 -12.01 3.31 -9.51
CA GLN A 22 -12.44 3.76 -8.18
C GLN A 22 -11.54 3.19 -7.09
N ALA A 23 -11.21 1.90 -7.15
CA ALA A 23 -10.28 1.29 -6.21
C ALA A 23 -8.90 1.95 -6.29
N MET A 24 -8.44 2.32 -7.49
CA MET A 24 -7.21 3.07 -7.68
C MET A 24 -7.27 4.47 -7.08
N ASP A 25 -8.32 5.25 -7.32
CA ASP A 25 -8.48 6.59 -6.73
C ASP A 25 -8.47 6.54 -5.19
N MET A 26 -8.98 5.47 -4.59
CA MET A 26 -8.94 5.25 -3.15
C MET A 26 -7.54 4.84 -2.65
N THR A 27 -6.79 4.11 -3.46
CA THR A 27 -5.51 3.48 -3.06
C THR A 27 -4.31 4.40 -3.29
N LEU A 28 -4.27 5.09 -4.43
CA LEU A 28 -3.14 5.93 -4.85
C LEU A 28 -2.77 7.02 -3.84
N PRO A 29 -3.72 7.76 -3.22
CA PRO A 29 -3.38 8.78 -2.23
C PRO A 29 -2.59 8.23 -1.04
N GLY A 30 -2.90 7.01 -0.60
CA GLY A 30 -2.18 6.36 0.50
C GLY A 30 -0.73 6.03 0.13
N ILE A 31 -0.51 5.47 -1.06
CA ILE A 31 0.82 5.14 -1.57
C ILE A 31 1.65 6.41 -1.80
N LEU A 32 1.06 7.39 -2.50
CA LEU A 32 1.72 8.65 -2.82
C LEU A 32 1.96 9.52 -1.57
N GLY A 33 1.12 9.38 -0.53
CA GLY A 33 1.33 10.04 0.76
C GLY A 33 2.65 9.64 1.41
N TYR A 34 3.00 8.35 1.40
CA TYR A 34 4.30 7.91 1.93
C TYR A 34 5.47 8.42 1.08
N ARG A 35 5.33 8.42 -0.26
CA ARG A 35 6.32 9.04 -1.15
C ARG A 35 6.49 10.53 -0.88
N SER A 36 5.39 11.25 -0.66
CA SER A 36 5.40 12.68 -0.29
C SER A 36 6.22 12.91 0.98
N ILE A 37 5.98 12.12 2.03
CA ILE A 37 6.74 12.20 3.29
C ILE A 37 8.23 12.03 3.02
N TRP A 38 8.61 10.99 2.26
CA TRP A 38 10.00 10.70 1.92
C TRP A 38 10.67 11.83 1.12
N GLU A 39 9.93 12.44 0.18
CA GLU A 39 10.41 13.54 -0.65
C GLU A 39 10.35 14.91 0.06
N GLY A 40 10.13 14.94 1.37
CA GLY A 40 10.15 16.15 2.20
C GLY A 40 8.78 16.81 2.35
N ASN A 41 7.71 16.02 2.46
CA ASN A 41 6.32 16.46 2.52
C ASN A 41 5.90 17.32 1.31
N LYS A 42 6.44 17.00 0.13
CA LYS A 42 6.08 17.71 -1.11
C LYS A 42 4.70 17.31 -1.58
N PRO A 43 3.86 18.26 -2.06
CA PRO A 43 2.63 17.90 -2.76
C PRO A 43 2.92 17.01 -3.96
N ILE A 44 2.15 15.93 -4.11
CA ILE A 44 2.22 15.01 -5.26
C ILE A 44 0.82 14.91 -5.85
N ASP A 45 0.72 15.14 -7.16
CA ASP A 45 -0.54 14.99 -7.88
C ASP A 45 -0.96 13.52 -7.92
N VAL A 46 -2.23 13.26 -7.60
CA VAL A 46 -2.83 11.94 -7.76
C VAL A 46 -3.18 11.76 -9.23
N PRO A 47 -2.56 10.82 -9.96
CA PRO A 47 -2.76 10.70 -11.39
C PRO A 47 -4.10 10.06 -11.73
N ASP A 48 -4.80 10.59 -12.75
CA ASP A 48 -5.97 9.93 -13.29
C ASP A 48 -5.57 8.83 -14.29
N PHE A 49 -5.64 7.57 -13.85
CA PHE A 49 -5.26 6.43 -14.67
C PHE A 49 -6.32 5.97 -15.67
N ARG A 50 -7.48 6.65 -15.73
CA ARG A 50 -8.43 6.48 -16.84
C ARG A 50 -7.82 7.00 -18.14
N VAL A 51 -6.95 8.02 -18.04
CA VAL A 51 -6.19 8.56 -19.18
C VAL A 51 -4.98 7.68 -19.46
N LYS A 52 -4.96 7.04 -20.63
CA LYS A 52 -3.91 6.08 -21.01
C LYS A 52 -2.53 6.73 -21.01
N GLU A 53 -2.42 7.94 -21.52
CA GLU A 53 -1.17 8.70 -21.63
C GLU A 53 -0.61 9.11 -20.27
N VAL A 54 -1.46 9.24 -19.25
CA VAL A 54 -1.03 9.45 -17.86
C VAL A 54 -0.51 8.13 -17.31
N ARG A 55 -1.31 7.06 -17.41
CA ARG A 55 -0.96 5.72 -16.91
C ARG A 55 0.34 5.19 -17.50
N ASP A 56 0.60 5.41 -18.79
CA ASP A 56 1.80 4.93 -19.47
C ASP A 56 3.09 5.54 -18.90
N ARG A 57 3.03 6.74 -18.31
CA ARG A 57 4.19 7.39 -17.64
C ARG A 57 4.64 6.62 -16.41
N PHE A 58 3.74 5.87 -15.76
CA PHE A 58 4.00 5.13 -14.53
C PHE A 58 4.33 3.66 -14.76
N LYS A 59 4.37 3.18 -16.01
CA LYS A 59 4.53 1.75 -16.33
C LYS A 59 5.83 1.14 -15.79
N ASN A 60 6.87 1.96 -15.62
CA ASN A 60 8.16 1.55 -15.09
C ASN A 60 8.47 2.24 -13.74
N ASP A 61 7.45 2.80 -13.07
CA ASP A 61 7.63 3.37 -11.74
C ASP A 61 7.80 2.23 -10.72
N ASN A 62 9.05 1.96 -10.35
CA ASN A 62 9.44 0.93 -9.39
C ASN A 62 9.73 1.54 -8.01
N TRP A 63 9.04 2.60 -7.63
CA TRP A 63 9.21 3.21 -6.31
C TRP A 63 8.73 2.28 -5.20
N SER A 64 9.60 1.94 -4.25
CA SER A 64 9.33 0.96 -3.19
C SER A 64 9.66 1.51 -1.80
N VAL A 65 8.84 1.13 -0.83
CA VAL A 65 9.05 1.39 0.61
C VAL A 65 9.84 0.28 1.31
N ASP A 66 10.02 -0.86 0.64
CA ASP A 66 10.84 -1.96 1.12
C ASP A 66 12.30 -1.71 0.72
N PRO A 67 13.21 -1.55 1.70
CA PRO A 67 14.63 -1.29 1.43
C PRO A 67 15.30 -2.36 0.56
N LYS A 68 14.77 -3.59 0.54
CA LYS A 68 15.31 -4.67 -0.30
C LYS A 68 15.08 -4.45 -1.80
N PHE A 69 14.05 -3.70 -2.15
CA PHE A 69 13.64 -3.44 -3.53
C PHE A 69 13.77 -1.96 -3.92
N ALA A 70 14.19 -1.11 -2.98
CA ALA A 70 14.36 0.32 -3.19
C ALA A 70 15.53 0.61 -4.15
N GLY A 71 15.27 1.48 -5.13
CA GLY A 71 16.30 1.99 -6.04
C GLY A 71 17.09 3.18 -5.47
N PRO A 72 18.05 3.73 -6.23
CA PRO A 72 18.78 4.94 -5.83
C PRO A 72 17.81 6.10 -5.54
N GLY A 73 17.96 6.75 -4.37
CA GLY A 73 17.12 7.88 -3.94
C GLY A 73 15.75 7.49 -3.36
N GLN A 74 15.43 6.21 -3.29
CA GLN A 74 14.19 5.70 -2.67
C GLN A 74 14.39 5.38 -1.17
N PRO A 75 13.30 5.06 -0.43
CA PRO A 75 13.37 4.69 0.98
C PRO A 75 14.39 3.60 1.32
N ASP A 76 15.36 3.93 2.17
CA ASP A 76 16.29 2.97 2.77
C ASP A 76 15.71 2.27 4.03
N ARG A 77 14.48 2.66 4.40
CA ARG A 77 13.74 2.19 5.57
C ARG A 77 12.23 2.35 5.39
N SER A 78 11.46 1.53 6.09
CA SER A 78 10.00 1.58 6.05
C SER A 78 9.38 2.54 7.08
N TYR A 79 10.19 3.10 8.00
CA TYR A 79 9.77 4.14 8.92
C TYR A 79 10.20 5.52 8.41
N SER A 80 9.25 6.44 8.29
CA SER A 80 9.48 7.73 7.63
C SER A 80 10.43 8.68 8.35
N ARG A 81 10.76 8.42 9.62
CA ARG A 81 11.70 9.26 10.38
C ARG A 81 13.10 8.66 10.37
N GLU A 82 13.67 8.29 11.50
CA GLU A 82 14.98 7.67 11.62
C GLU A 82 14.95 6.16 11.34
N LYS A 83 16.12 5.58 11.04
CA LYS A 83 16.24 4.12 11.05
C LYS A 83 16.22 3.64 12.50
N ILE A 84 15.27 2.78 12.83
CA ILE A 84 15.20 2.14 14.14
C ILE A 84 15.79 0.74 14.02
N ASP A 85 16.84 0.47 14.80
CA ASP A 85 17.36 -0.88 14.98
C ASP A 85 16.66 -1.49 16.19
N VAL A 86 15.84 -2.52 15.95
CA VAL A 86 15.07 -3.19 17.00
C VAL A 86 15.79 -4.48 17.36
N PRO A 87 16.27 -4.64 18.61
CA PRO A 87 16.96 -5.86 19.02
C PRO A 87 16.08 -7.10 18.91
N ASP A 88 16.68 -8.24 18.54
CA ASP A 88 15.98 -9.53 18.40
C ASP A 88 15.21 -9.93 19.67
N SER A 89 15.74 -9.57 20.85
CA SER A 89 15.11 -9.85 22.14
C SER A 89 13.68 -9.30 22.26
N VAL A 90 13.37 -8.17 21.61
CA VAL A 90 12.02 -7.59 21.61
C VAL A 90 11.04 -8.51 20.87
N TYR A 91 11.46 -9.05 19.73
CA TYR A 91 10.65 -9.99 18.96
C TYR A 91 10.52 -11.34 19.67
N GLU A 92 11.59 -11.82 20.31
CA GLU A 92 11.57 -13.04 21.13
C GLU A 92 10.58 -12.93 22.29
N GLU A 93 10.59 -11.81 23.02
CA GLU A 93 9.65 -11.55 24.12
C GLU A 93 8.20 -11.52 23.63
N GLN A 94 7.92 -10.82 22.53
CA GLN A 94 6.57 -10.75 21.96
C GLN A 94 6.09 -12.11 21.46
N ALA A 95 6.98 -12.91 20.86
CA ALA A 95 6.69 -14.28 20.45
C ALA A 95 6.42 -15.19 21.65
N ALA A 96 7.16 -15.04 22.76
CA ALA A 96 6.90 -15.78 24.00
C ALA A 96 5.52 -15.45 24.59
N LYS A 97 5.17 -14.15 24.70
CA LYS A 97 3.86 -13.68 25.14
C LYS A 97 2.72 -14.23 24.28
N TRP A 98 2.87 -14.21 22.96
CA TRP A 98 1.87 -14.77 22.05
C TRP A 98 1.71 -16.28 22.25
N ARG A 99 2.82 -17.03 22.31
CA ARG A 99 2.79 -18.48 22.56
C ARG A 99 2.11 -18.82 23.88
N GLU A 100 2.30 -18.02 24.92
CA GLU A 100 1.61 -18.19 26.20
C GLU A 100 0.10 -17.95 26.06
N SER A 101 -0.30 -16.88 25.36
CA SER A 101 -1.71 -16.50 25.18
C SER A 101 -2.58 -17.54 24.44
N ILE A 102 -1.95 -18.47 23.71
CA ILE A 102 -2.64 -19.52 22.95
C ILE A 102 -2.60 -20.89 23.63
N LYS A 103 -1.90 -21.06 24.76
CA LYS A 103 -1.83 -22.35 25.45
C LYS A 103 -3.18 -22.81 26.03
N ASP A 104 -4.03 -21.86 26.38
CA ASP A 104 -5.34 -22.10 27.01
C ASP A 104 -6.51 -21.90 26.03
N ARG A 105 -6.24 -21.83 24.73
CA ARG A 105 -7.25 -21.76 23.64
C ARG A 105 -7.38 -23.11 22.95
#